data_AF-A0A0S8CZ64-F1
#
_entry.id   AF-A0A0S8CZ64-F1
#
_cell.length_a   1.000
_cell.length_b   1.000
_cell.length_c   1.000
_cell.angle_alpha   90.00
_cell.angle_beta   90.00
_cell.angle_gamma   90.00
#
_symmetry.space_group_name_H-M   'P 1'
#
loop_
_entity.id
_entity.type
_entity.pdbx_description
1 polymer ?
#
loop_
_entity_poly.entity_id
_entity_poly.type
_entity_poly.pdbx_seq_one_letter_code
_entity_poly.pdbx_strand_id
1 'polypeptide(L)'
;MILSLILIVFAAGCVPETKKVEMGPKTALRPPPPLSVETLDKKIAYLTTKVEGQELDPEDKAVASDLLATYKTIRSYLQDQSSGYDEKK
;
A
#
# COMPACT_ATOMS: atom_id res chain seq x y z
N MET A 1 -41.03 -39.81 -32.01
CA MET A 1 -40.53 -38.45 -32.33
C MET A 1 -40.90 -37.40 -31.28
N ILE A 2 -42.13 -37.37 -30.76
CA ILE A 2 -42.57 -36.34 -29.77
C ILE A 2 -41.79 -36.46 -28.43
N LEU A 3 -41.52 -37.68 -27.97
CA LEU A 3 -40.77 -37.92 -26.72
C LEU A 3 -39.35 -37.32 -26.76
N SER A 4 -38.69 -37.39 -27.92
CA SER A 4 -37.34 -36.85 -28.11
C SER A 4 -37.33 -35.32 -28.04
N LEU A 5 -38.40 -34.66 -28.49
CA LEU A 5 -38.53 -33.19 -28.44
C LEU A 5 -38.71 -32.69 -27.01
N ILE A 6 -39.45 -33.43 -26.17
CA ILE A 6 -39.67 -33.08 -24.76
C ILE A 6 -38.36 -33.15 -23.96
N LEU A 7 -37.54 -34.18 -24.22
CA LEU A 7 -36.24 -34.34 -23.54
C LEU A 7 -35.25 -33.21 -23.88
N ILE A 8 -35.29 -32.69 -25.12
CA ILE A 8 -34.41 -31.59 -25.56
C ILE A 8 -34.78 -30.28 -24.86
N VAL A 9 -36.08 -29.99 -24.72
CA VAL A 9 -36.55 -28.78 -23.99
C VAL A 9 -36.18 -28.85 -22.51
N PHE A 10 -36.28 -30.04 -21.91
CA PHE A 10 -35.91 -30.24 -20.51
C PHE A 10 -34.41 -30.06 -20.27
N ALA A 11 -33.56 -30.51 -21.21
CA ALA A 11 -32.11 -30.32 -21.13
C ALA A 11 -31.67 -28.86 -21.34
N ALA A 12 -32.39 -28.09 -22.17
CA ALA A 12 -32.07 -26.69 -22.43
C ALA A 12 -32.31 -25.76 -21.21
N GLY A 13 -33.18 -26.17 -20.28
CA GLY A 13 -33.45 -25.43 -19.03
C GLY A 13 -32.37 -25.57 -17.95
N CYS A 14 -31.38 -26.46 -18.13
CA CYS A 14 -30.31 -26.70 -17.16
C CYS A 14 -29.05 -25.85 -17.38
N VAL A 15 -29.07 -24.84 -18.25
CA VAL A 15 -27.93 -23.94 -18.42
C VAL A 15 -27.96 -22.90 -17.29
N PRO A 16 -27.01 -22.93 -16.33
CA PRO A 16 -26.98 -21.93 -15.27
C PRO A 16 -26.69 -20.56 -15.88
N GLU A 17 -27.44 -19.54 -15.45
CA GLU A 17 -27.13 -18.15 -15.80
C GLU A 17 -25.73 -17.79 -15.30
N THR A 18 -24.74 -17.80 -16.21
CA THR A 18 -23.41 -17.25 -15.91
C THR A 18 -23.50 -15.73 -16.01
N LYS A 19 -24.11 -15.07 -15.02
CA LYS A 19 -23.98 -13.62 -14.88
C LYS A 19 -22.51 -13.33 -14.66
N LYS A 20 -21.86 -12.71 -15.65
CA LYS A 20 -20.53 -12.14 -15.49
C LYS A 20 -20.64 -11.11 -14.38
N VAL A 21 -20.12 -11.45 -13.21
CA VAL A 21 -19.90 -10.46 -12.16
C VAL A 21 -18.89 -9.48 -12.74
N GLU A 22 -19.33 -8.28 -13.09
CA GLU A 22 -18.44 -7.17 -13.40
C GLU A 22 -17.66 -6.89 -12.11
N MET A 23 -16.48 -7.51 -11.98
CA MET A 23 -15.52 -7.08 -11.00
C MET A 23 -15.10 -5.68 -11.41
N GLY A 24 -15.69 -4.68 -10.73
CA GLY A 24 -15.23 -3.30 -10.83
C GLY A 24 -13.72 -3.22 -10.61
N PRO A 25 -13.07 -2.14 -11.06
CA PRO A 25 -11.63 -2.00 -10.92
C PRO A 25 -11.25 -2.26 -9.47
N LYS A 26 -10.34 -3.22 -9.25
CA LYS A 26 -9.76 -3.48 -7.94
C LYS A 26 -9.15 -2.17 -7.47
N THR A 27 -9.85 -1.45 -6.61
CA THR A 27 -9.27 -0.31 -5.91
C THR A 27 -8.09 -0.87 -5.16
N ALA A 28 -6.89 -0.45 -5.56
CA ALA A 28 -5.68 -0.76 -4.84
C ALA A 28 -5.77 -0.02 -3.51
N LEU A 29 -6.45 -0.63 -2.54
CA LEU A 29 -6.46 -0.21 -1.15
C LEU A 29 -5.05 -0.50 -0.63
N ARG A 30 -4.10 0.38 -0.96
CA ARG A 30 -2.79 0.34 -0.33
C ARG A 30 -3.03 0.59 1.15
N PRO A 31 -2.51 -0.28 2.03
CA PRO A 31 -2.61 -0.02 3.45
C PRO A 31 -1.91 1.32 3.74
N PRO A 32 -2.44 2.09 4.71
CA PRO A 32 -1.76 3.31 5.14
C PRO A 32 -0.34 2.97 5.59
N PRO A 33 0.63 3.86 5.36
CA PRO A 33 2.00 3.63 5.77
C PRO A 33 2.06 3.38 7.28
N PRO A 34 2.99 2.52 7.75
CA PRO A 34 3.06 2.11 9.16
C PRO A 34 3.44 3.25 10.11
N LEU A 35 3.94 4.37 9.58
CA LEU A 35 4.31 5.56 10.35
C LEU A 35 3.69 6.81 9.71
N SER A 36 3.15 7.70 10.54
CA SER A 36 2.75 9.04 10.10
C SER A 36 3.98 9.91 9.83
N VAL A 37 3.84 10.87 8.91
CA VAL A 37 4.90 11.85 8.59
C VAL A 37 5.33 12.62 9.84
N GLU A 38 4.37 13.03 10.67
CA GLU A 38 4.66 13.71 11.94
C GLU A 38 5.52 12.87 12.90
N THR A 39 5.27 11.55 12.96
CA THR A 39 6.05 10.64 13.80
C THR A 39 7.46 10.49 13.27
N LEU A 40 7.60 10.43 11.95
CA LEU A 40 8.89 10.35 11.27
C LEU A 40 9.72 11.63 11.49
N ASP A 41 9.08 12.80 11.42
CA ASP A 41 9.72 14.09 11.66
C ASP A 41 10.24 14.21 13.09
N LYS A 42 9.44 13.78 14.08
CA LYS A 42 9.86 13.72 15.48
C LYS A 42 11.07 12.81 15.69
N LYS A 43 11.08 11.64 15.03
CA LYS A 43 12.21 10.69 15.09
C LYS A 43 13.47 11.27 14.45
N ILE A 44 13.36 11.93 13.30
CA ILE A 44 14.47 12.61 12.62
C ILE A 44 15.05 13.72 13.51
N ALA A 45 14.20 14.56 14.10
CA ALA A 45 14.65 15.64 14.99
C ALA A 45 15.36 15.08 16.24
N TYR A 46 14.80 14.04 16.86
CA TYR A 46 15.43 13.37 18.00
C TYR A 46 16.81 12.79 17.67
N LEU A 47 16.94 12.06 16.56
CA LEU A 47 18.22 11.46 16.17
C LEU A 47 19.24 12.52 15.76
N THR A 48 18.82 13.57 15.05
CA THR A 48 19.69 14.69 14.68
C THR A 48 20.31 15.32 15.93
N THR A 49 19.47 15.67 16.91
CA THR A 49 19.96 16.26 18.17
C THR A 49 20.85 15.31 18.97
N LYS A 50 20.60 14.00 18.93
CA LYS A 50 21.43 13.00 19.59
C LYS A 50 22.80 12.83 18.94
N VAL A 51 22.85 12.78 17.61
CA VAL A 51 24.10 12.61 16.84
C VAL A 51 24.98 13.86 16.92
N GLU A 52 24.36 15.04 16.96
CA GLU A 52 25.08 16.33 16.99
C GLU A 52 25.42 16.81 18.41
N GLY A 53 24.54 16.59 19.38
CA GLY A 53 24.64 17.18 20.71
C GLY A 53 25.23 16.28 21.80
N GLN A 54 25.37 14.97 21.56
CA GLN A 54 25.85 14.04 22.57
C GLN A 54 27.10 13.31 22.11
N GLU A 55 28.06 13.15 23.03
CA GLU A 55 29.21 12.29 22.81
C GLU A 55 28.73 10.84 22.92
N LEU A 56 28.35 10.29 21.77
CA LEU A 56 28.01 8.89 21.59
C LEU A 56 29.28 8.09 21.34
N ASP A 57 29.27 6.82 21.76
CA ASP A 57 30.28 5.87 21.31
C ASP A 57 30.30 5.83 19.77
N PRO A 58 31.47 5.63 19.11
CA PRO A 58 31.55 5.56 17.66
C PRO A 58 30.59 4.56 17.02
N GLU A 59 30.33 3.42 17.66
CA GLU A 59 29.39 2.41 17.17
C GLU A 59 27.95 2.92 17.24
N ASP A 60 27.54 3.45 18.38
CA ASP A 60 26.21 4.04 18.57
C ASP A 60 25.96 5.23 17.62
N LYS A 61 27.00 6.04 17.37
CA LYS A 61 26.93 7.16 16.43
C LYS A 61 26.75 6.69 14.99
N ALA A 62 27.43 5.61 14.60
CA ALA A 62 27.26 5.01 13.27
C ALA A 62 25.83 4.47 13.10
N VAL A 63 25.34 3.72 14.08
CA VAL A 63 23.95 3.18 14.08
C VAL A 63 22.93 4.31 14.03
N ALA A 64 23.07 5.34 14.86
CA ALA A 64 22.14 6.47 14.88
C ALA A 64 22.16 7.26 13.56
N SER A 65 23.33 7.37 12.91
CA SER A 65 23.46 8.05 11.62
C SER A 65 22.80 7.26 10.48
N ASP A 66 22.96 5.94 10.47
CA ASP A 66 22.30 5.06 9.49
C ASP A 66 20.77 5.07 9.66
N LEU A 67 20.30 5.04 10.91
CA LEU A 67 18.88 5.14 11.23
C LEU A 67 18.29 6.49 10.80
N LEU A 68 19.05 7.58 11.00
CA LEU A 68 18.68 8.92 10.55
C LEU A 68 18.59 9.00 9.02
N ALA A 69 19.55 8.41 8.29
CA ALA A 69 19.51 8.34 6.83
C ALA A 69 18.28 7.58 6.35
N THR A 70 18.01 6.41 6.94
CA THR A 70 16.83 5.59 6.62
C THR A 70 15.53 6.37 6.81
N TYR A 71 15.36 7.06 7.94
CA TYR A 71 14.15 7.86 8.18
C TYR A 71 14.01 9.04 7.22
N LYS A 72 15.11 9.70 6.83
CA LYS A 72 15.07 10.74 5.79
C LYS A 72 14.63 10.19 4.45
N THR A 73 15.13 9.03 4.03
CA THR A 73 14.71 8.37 2.78
C THR A 73 13.23 8.00 2.79
N ILE A 74 12.73 7.43 3.89
CA ILE A 74 11.31 7.11 4.03
C ILE A 74 10.45 8.38 3.94
N ARG A 75 10.91 9.48 4.54
CA ARG A 75 10.19 10.77 4.51
C ARG A 75 10.07 11.30 3.09
N SER A 76 11.16 11.29 2.33
CA SER A 76 11.16 11.69 0.93
C SER A 76 10.20 10.84 0.10
N TYR A 77 10.21 9.52 0.29
CA TYR A 77 9.30 8.62 -0.42
C TYR A 77 7.82 8.89 -0.11
N LEU A 78 7.48 9.18 1.15
CA LEU A 78 6.12 9.54 1.55
C LEU A 78 5.70 10.92 1.00
N GLN A 79 6.63 11.86 0.91
CA GLN A 79 6.40 13.18 0.32
C GLN A 79 6.13 13.08 -1.19
N ASP A 80 6.94 12.29 -1.92
CA ASP A 80 6.75 12.05 -3.35
C ASP A 80 5.41 11.36 -3.64
N GLN A 81 4.99 10.42 -2.77
CA GLN A 81 3.67 9.83 -2.88
C GLN A 81 2.54 10.83 -2.65
N SER A 82 2.69 11.78 -1.71
CA SER A 82 1.67 12.82 -1.49
C SER A 82 1.53 13.78 -2.70
N SER A 83 2.63 14.07 -3.39
CA SER A 83 2.65 14.95 -4.56
C SER A 83 2.09 14.29 -5.83
N GLY A 84 2.08 12.96 -5.92
CA GLY A 84 1.56 12.22 -7.07
C GLY A 84 0.03 12.07 -7.11
N TYR A 85 -0.71 12.54 -6.09
CA TYR A 85 -2.18 12.48 -6.05
C TYR A 85 -2.88 13.74 -6.60
N ASP A 86 -2.16 14.83 -6.89
CA ASP A 86 -2.77 16.08 -7.39
C ASP A 86 -2.95 16.10 -8.93
N GLU A 87 -2.37 15.17 -9.68
CA GLU A 87 -2.37 15.22 -11.15
C GLU A 87 -3.53 14.48 -11.84
N LYS A 88 -4.63 14.22 -11.13
CA LYS A 88 -5.87 13.69 -11.72
C LYS A 88 -7.10 14.41 -11.20
N LYS A 89 -7.27 15.66 -11.61
CA LYS A 89 -8.56 16.35 -11.54
C LYS A 89 -8.93 16.91 -12.91
#